data_AF-A0A9D8Q3H8-F1
#
_entry.id   AF-A0A9D8Q3H8-F1
#
_cell.length_a   1.000
_cell.length_b   1.000
_cell.length_c   1.000
_cell.angle_alpha   90.00
_cell.angle_beta   90.00
_cell.angle_gamma   90.00
#
_symmetry.space_group_name_H-M   'P 1'
#
loop_
_entity.id
_entity.type
_entity.pdbx_description
1 polymer ?
#
loop_
_entity_poly.entity_id
_entity_poly.type
_entity_poly.pdbx_seq_one_letter_code
_entity_poly.pdbx_strand_id
1 'polypeptide(L)' 'MGVVVPLEEGKRKAGASIAPLVQLTRKAMDRVNALILSRAGSDVSMIPEVARRLIDSGGKRL' A
#
# COMPACT_ATOMS: atom_id res chain seq x y z
N MET A 1 -34.97 -30.47 -20.20
CA MET A 1 -35.20 -29.59 -19.03
C MET A 1 -33.86 -29.33 -18.38
N GLY A 2 -33.37 -28.08 -18.42
CA GLY A 2 -32.07 -27.72 -17.85
C GLY A 2 -32.23 -27.25 -16.40
N VAL A 3 -31.51 -27.90 -15.47
CA VAL A 3 -31.44 -27.45 -14.08
C VAL A 3 -30.36 -26.37 -13.99
N VAL A 4 -30.76 -25.14 -13.66
CA VAL A 4 -29.82 -24.07 -13.35
C VAL A 4 -29.48 -24.14 -11.87
N VAL A 5 -28.21 -24.44 -11.57
CA VAL A 5 -27.69 -24.40 -10.20
C VAL A 5 -27.10 -23.00 -9.95
N PRO A 6 -27.65 -22.21 -9.02
CA PRO A 6 -27.05 -20.93 -8.66
C PRO A 6 -25.70 -21.18 -7.99
N LEU A 7 -24.66 -20.53 -8.50
CA LEU A 7 -23.36 -20.52 -7.85
C LEU A 7 -23.47 -19.64 -6.60
N GLU A 8 -23.37 -20.24 -5.43
CA GLU A 8 -23.31 -19.55 -4.14
C GLU A 8 -22.32 -18.38 -4.19
N GLU A 9 -22.85 -17.16 -4.30
CA GLU A 9 -22.09 -15.90 -4.22
C GLU A 9 -21.49 -15.68 -2.81
N GLY A 10 -21.84 -16.53 -1.85
CA GLY A 10 -21.48 -16.43 -0.44
C GLY A 10 -19.99 -16.55 -0.12
N LYS A 11 -19.14 -17.04 -1.04
CA LYS A 11 -17.68 -17.14 -0.79
C LYS A 11 -16.85 -15.97 -1.34
N ARG A 12 -17.40 -15.08 -2.17
CA ARG A 12 -16.63 -13.97 -2.78
C ARG A 12 -16.55 -12.71 -1.92
N LYS A 13 -16.94 -12.77 -0.64
CA LYS A 13 -16.96 -11.63 0.28
C LYS A 13 -16.30 -11.88 1.65
N ALA A 14 -15.44 -12.88 1.78
CA ALA A 14 -14.43 -12.81 2.83
C ALA A 14 -13.48 -11.67 2.42
N GLY A 15 -13.71 -10.46 2.95
CA GLY A 15 -13.14 -9.20 2.46
C GLY A 15 -11.67 -9.33 2.11
N ALA A 16 -11.36 -9.27 0.81
CA ALA A 16 -9.98 -9.30 0.34
C ALA A 16 -9.22 -8.16 1.01
N SER A 17 -8.23 -8.52 1.83
CA SER A 17 -7.48 -7.59 2.65
C SER A 17 -6.00 -7.69 2.32
N ILE A 18 -5.38 -6.54 2.09
CA ILE A 18 -3.92 -6.43 1.97
C ILE A 18 -3.24 -6.41 3.35
N ALA A 19 -4.00 -6.36 4.45
CA ALA A 19 -3.45 -6.26 5.80
C ALA A 19 -2.43 -7.36 6.15
N PRO A 20 -2.62 -8.65 5.77
CA PRO A 20 -1.63 -9.68 6.04
C PRO A 20 -0.30 -9.43 5.31
N LEU A 21 -0.35 -8.96 4.05
CA LEU A 21 0.84 -8.63 3.28
C LEU A 21 1.58 -7.42 3.88
N VAL A 22 0.83 -6.37 4.26
CA VAL A 22 1.40 -5.18 4.91
C VAL A 22 2.02 -5.53 6.26
N GLN A 23 1.39 -6.42 7.03
CA GLN A 23 1.96 -6.90 8.30
C GLN A 23 3.25 -7.68 8.08
N LEU A 24 3.27 -8.58 7.10
CA LEU A 24 4.45 -9.39 6.77
C LEU A 24 5.64 -8.53 6.31
N THR A 25 5.37 -7.48 5.52
CA THR A 25 6.43 -6.64 4.92
C THR A 25 6.85 -5.45 5.78
N ARG A 26 6.17 -5.17 6.90
CA ARG A 26 6.37 -3.97 7.73
C ARG A 26 7.84 -3.62 7.98
N LYS A 27 8.61 -4.56 8.54
CA LYS A 27 10.03 -4.33 8.88
C LYS A 27 10.90 -4.00 7.66
N ALA A 28 10.61 -4.62 6.51
CA ALA A 28 11.31 -4.32 5.27
C ALA A 28 10.90 -2.94 4.73
N MET A 29 9.61 -2.62 4.79
CA MET A 29 9.06 -1.34 4.36
C MET A 29 9.56 -0.16 5.21
N ASP A 30 9.87 -0.35 6.49
CA ASP A 30 10.51 0.68 7.32
C ASP A 30 11.90 1.07 6.76
N ARG A 31 12.67 0.08 6.29
CA ARG A 31 13.98 0.33 5.65
C ARG A 31 13.83 1.04 4.30
N VAL A 32 12.79 0.68 3.54
CA VAL A 32 12.46 1.35 2.28
C VAL A 32 12.07 2.81 2.53
N ASN A 33 11.24 3.10 3.53
CA ASN A 33 10.86 4.46 3.90
C ASN A 33 12.10 5.29 4.29
N ALA A 34 13.03 4.73 5.06
CA ALA A 34 14.29 5.40 5.38
C ALA A 34 15.13 5.70 4.12
N LEU A 35 15.19 4.76 3.17
CA LEU A 35 15.89 4.96 1.91
C LEU A 35 15.24 6.06 1.05
N ILE A 36 13.91 6.06 0.92
CA ILE A 36 13.16 7.10 0.20
C ILE A 36 13.52 8.47 0.75
N LEU A 37 13.48 8.65 2.07
CA LEU A 37 13.83 9.91 2.71
C LEU A 37 15.29 10.30 2.46
N SER A 38 16.23 9.35 2.50
CA SER A 38 17.64 9.63 2.20
C SER A 38 17.90 10.06 0.75
N ARG A 39 17.02 9.67 -0.19
CA ARG A 39 17.13 10.00 -1.62
C ARG A 39 16.28 11.19 -2.03
N ALA A 40 15.33 11.60 -1.19
CA ALA A 40 14.52 12.81 -1.40
C ALA A 40 15.28 14.12 -1.09
N GLY A 41 16.55 14.04 -0.70
CA GLY A 41 17.42 15.21 -0.56
C GLY A 41 17.61 15.93 -1.89
N SER A 42 17.50 17.27 -1.87
CA SER A 42 17.65 18.14 -3.03
C SER A 42 18.27 19.45 -2.58
N ASP A 43 19.18 20.01 -3.40
CA ASP A 43 19.86 21.29 -3.13
C ASP A 43 18.90 22.50 -3.19
N VAL A 44 17.67 22.28 -3.66
CA VAL A 44 16.60 23.27 -3.67
C VAL A 44 15.71 23.05 -2.46
N SER A 45 15.74 23.99 -1.50
CA SER A 45 15.11 23.89 -0.18
C SER A 45 13.61 23.55 -0.18
N MET A 46 12.86 23.94 -1.22
CA MET A 46 11.41 23.65 -1.30
C MET A 46 11.08 22.20 -1.68
N ILE A 47 11.97 21.50 -2.39
CA ILE A 47 11.68 20.14 -2.90
C ILE A 47 11.57 19.12 -1.74
N PRO A 48 12.49 19.10 -0.76
CA PRO A 48 12.37 18.20 0.39
C PRO A 48 11.08 18.41 1.20
N GLU A 49 10.60 19.65 1.32
CA GLU A 49 9.39 19.98 2.08
C GLU A 49 8.12 19.41 1.42
N VAL A 50 7.97 19.62 0.10
CA VAL A 50 6.82 19.09 -0.65
C VAL A 50 6.87 17.56 -0.72
N ALA A 51 8.05 16.98 -0.96
CA ALA A 51 8.24 15.53 -0.97
C ALA A 51 7.84 14.89 0.37
N ARG A 52 8.24 15.50 1.49
CA ARG A 52 7.88 15.01 2.83
C ARG A 52 6.37 15.04 3.05
N ARG A 53 5.68 16.14 2.72
CA ARG A 53 4.22 16.22 2.84
C ARG A 53 3.50 15.16 2.00
N LEU A 54 3.99 14.86 0.79
CA LEU A 54 3.40 13.84 -0.10
C LEU A 54 3.69 12.40 0.36
N ILE A 55 4.86 12.15 0.95
CA ILE A 55 5.19 10.86 1.56
C ILE A 55 4.35 10.65 2.82
N ASP A 56 4.23 11.67 3.67
CA ASP A 56 3.48 11.59 4.92
C ASP A 56 1.96 11.54 4.70
N SER A 57 1.44 12.17 3.63
CA SER A 57 0.01 12.10 3.26
C SER A 57 -0.45 10.68 2.89
N GLY A 58 0.49 9.75 2.70
CA GLY A 58 0.19 8.33 2.56
C GLY A 58 -0.29 7.91 1.17
N GLY A 59 -0.45 6.59 1.02
CA GLY A 59 -0.87 5.87 -0.18
C GLY A 59 -0.78 4.35 0.08
N LYS A 60 -1.31 3.51 -0.81
CA LYS A 60 -1.32 2.05 -0.58
C LYS A 60 0.07 1.40 -0.63
N ARG A 61 1.07 2.09 -1.19
CA ARG A 61 2.46 1.61 -1.38
C ARG A 61 2.52 0.22 -2.04
N LEU A 62 1.53 -0.08 -2.89
CA LEU A 62 1.47 -1.25 -3.77
C LEU A 62 2.08 -0.89 -5.12
#